data_AF-A0ABD3XYL7-F1
#
_entry.id   AF-A0ABD3XYL7-F1
#
_cell.length_a   1.000
_cell.length_b   1.000
_cell.length_c   1.000
_cell.angle_alpha   90.00
_cell.angle_beta   90.00
_cell.angle_gamma   90.00
#
_symmetry.space_group_name_H-M   'P 1'
#
loop_
_entity.id
_entity.type
_entity.pdbx_description
1 polymer ?
#
loop_
_entity_poly.entity_id
_entity_poly.type
_entity_poly.pdbx_seq_one_letter_code
_entity_poly.pdbx_strand_id
1 'polypeptide(L)'
;MYCDVCGPKGVACSKCLECEESLCQTCCYVHENSKLSRHHRISDLGTLEPERKGKIRQRIFCDQHLEEEVKLVCKDCKALICVLCKTIKHENHASETVSDAAAEVKKNIQIKMNHCSDKSRRITDSEQEAEALEKKINDAEKKEIKALEDQRLQLIKLIDEEVAKMKEKIQNVYKDLRQQNAALKRRMKEEQERCSTANNNARQIIDRGTDIDVIKKGPDLEQLLYTAMIETVKKPMTRMDIDLFSQAEIKARELIPFIGMMRDSTEMSVVSII
;
A
#
# COMPACT_ATOMS: atom_id res chain seq x y z
N MET A 1 13.32 45.48 45.69
CA MET A 1 12.78 44.52 46.68
C MET A 1 13.53 44.75 47.98
N TYR A 2 12.81 44.93 49.08
CA TYR A 2 13.39 45.24 50.39
C TYR A 2 13.50 43.98 51.24
N CYS A 3 14.37 44.02 52.26
CA CYS A 3 14.48 42.96 53.26
C CYS A 3 13.24 42.96 54.16
N ASP A 4 12.61 41.81 54.35
CA ASP A 4 11.40 41.69 55.17
C ASP A 4 11.68 41.93 56.67
N VAL A 5 12.93 41.71 57.11
CA VAL A 5 13.36 41.95 58.50
C VAL A 5 13.79 43.40 58.73
N CYS A 6 14.46 44.04 57.77
CA CYS A 6 14.98 45.42 57.92
C CYS A 6 14.05 46.49 57.31
N GLY A 7 13.04 46.09 56.55
CA GLY A 7 12.22 47.00 55.75
C GLY A 7 13.05 47.79 54.72
N PRO A 8 12.69 49.06 54.45
CA PRO A 8 13.35 49.89 53.43
C PRO A 8 14.86 50.10 53.64
N LYS A 9 15.37 49.83 54.84
CA LYS A 9 16.78 50.01 55.22
C LYS A 9 17.71 48.92 54.67
N GLY A 10 17.16 47.80 54.21
CA GLY A 10 17.92 46.68 53.66
C GLY A 10 17.47 46.33 52.25
N VAL A 11 18.40 46.23 51.32
CA VAL A 11 18.13 45.67 49.98
C VAL A 11 18.18 44.15 50.07
N ALA A 12 17.09 43.48 49.70
CA ALA A 12 17.07 42.02 49.66
C ALA A 12 17.97 41.51 48.53
N CYS A 13 18.79 40.52 48.85
CA CYS A 13 19.69 39.87 47.88
C CYS A 13 19.46 38.37 47.77
N SER A 14 18.72 37.78 48.71
CA SER A 14 18.44 36.36 48.77
C SER A 14 17.02 36.13 49.30
N LYS A 15 16.42 34.98 49.01
CA LYS A 15 15.10 34.57 49.49
C LYS A 15 15.20 33.19 50.14
N CYS A 16 14.66 33.05 51.35
CA CYS A 16 14.47 31.75 51.98
C CYS A 16 13.26 31.06 51.36
N LEU A 17 13.41 29.81 50.92
CA LEU A 17 12.32 29.08 50.27
C LEU A 17 11.30 28.51 51.26
N GLU A 18 11.72 28.22 52.49
CA GLU A 18 10.87 27.66 53.53
C GLU A 18 10.14 28.76 54.33
N CYS A 19 10.79 29.89 54.60
CA CYS A 19 10.14 31.04 55.26
C CYS A 19 9.42 31.95 54.27
N GLU A 20 9.71 31.81 52.98
CA GLU A 20 9.28 32.71 51.90
C GLU A 20 9.72 34.19 52.07
N GLU A 21 10.64 34.45 53.00
CA GLU A 21 11.17 35.78 53.32
C GLU A 21 12.35 36.18 52.43
N SER A 22 12.38 37.46 52.06
CA SER A 22 13.45 38.13 51.33
C SER A 22 14.40 38.79 52.32
N LEU A 23 15.68 38.43 52.26
CA LEU A 23 16.69 38.80 53.24
C LEU A 23 17.79 39.65 52.59
N CYS A 24 18.22 40.72 53.28
CA CYS A 24 19.50 41.37 52.96
C CYS A 24 20.67 40.49 53.39
N GLN A 25 21.88 40.83 52.95
CA GLN A 25 23.08 40.02 53.21
C GLN A 25 23.30 39.71 54.71
N THR A 26 23.07 40.70 55.58
CA THR A 26 23.22 40.52 57.03
C THR A 26 22.14 39.60 57.61
N CYS A 27 20.87 39.81 57.25
CA CYS A 27 19.78 38.96 57.72
C CYS A 27 19.92 37.52 57.20
N CYS A 28 20.37 37.36 55.96
CA CYS A 28 20.69 36.05 55.38
C CYS A 28 21.79 35.35 56.18
N TYR A 29 22.86 36.05 56.55
CA TYR A 29 23.92 35.46 57.38
C TYR A 29 23.41 35.02 58.76
N VAL A 30 22.60 35.84 59.43
CA VAL A 30 22.01 35.45 60.72
C VAL A 30 21.10 34.24 60.56
N HIS A 31 20.31 34.20 59.50
CA HIS A 31 19.38 33.11 59.20
C HIS A 31 20.10 31.79 58.94
N GLU A 32 21.15 31.80 58.11
CA GLU A 32 21.94 30.60 57.81
C GLU A 32 22.74 30.06 59.01
N ASN A 33 22.91 30.86 60.07
CA ASN A 33 23.63 30.46 61.28
C ASN A 33 22.69 30.28 62.50
N SER A 34 21.40 30.54 62.35
CA SER A 34 20.40 30.29 63.41
C SER A 34 20.05 28.81 63.50
N LYS A 35 19.96 28.26 64.72
CA LYS A 35 19.57 26.85 64.92
C LYS A 35 18.22 26.51 64.29
N LEU A 36 17.30 27.48 64.21
CA LEU A 36 15.96 27.29 63.67
C LEU A 36 15.90 27.30 62.14
N SER A 37 16.86 27.94 61.46
CA SER A 37 16.76 28.17 60.00
C SER A 37 18.01 27.85 59.19
N ARG A 38 19.10 27.38 59.82
CA ARG A 38 20.34 26.96 59.15
C ARG A 38 20.19 25.81 58.14
N HIS A 39 19.08 25.07 58.20
CA HIS A 39 18.77 23.96 57.28
C HIS A 39 17.92 24.40 56.07
N HIS A 40 17.45 25.64 56.09
CA HIS A 40 16.62 26.19 55.03
C HIS A 40 17.42 26.40 53.74
N ARG A 41 16.72 26.37 52.62
CA ARG A 41 17.25 26.66 51.30
C ARG A 41 17.15 28.15 51.03
N ILE A 42 18.28 28.74 50.68
CA ILE A 42 18.40 30.14 50.33
C ILE A 42 18.64 30.24 48.83
N SER A 43 17.72 30.90 48.12
CA SER A 43 17.89 31.22 46.71
C SER A 43 18.44 32.64 46.55
N ASP A 44 19.51 32.80 45.79
CA ASP A 44 20.07 34.11 45.47
C ASP A 44 19.19 34.84 44.45
N LEU A 45 18.81 36.09 44.75
CA LEU A 45 17.98 36.93 43.87
C LEU A 45 18.79 37.61 42.76
N GLY A 46 20.12 37.56 42.83
CA GLY A 46 21.02 38.19 41.86
C GLY A 46 21.12 39.70 41.98
N THR A 47 20.62 40.29 43.07
CA THR A 47 20.60 41.75 43.30
C THR A 47 21.99 42.33 43.58
N LEU A 48 22.91 41.51 44.10
CA LEU A 48 24.30 41.88 44.39
C LEU A 48 25.30 41.21 43.45
N GLU A 49 25.06 39.93 43.11
CA GLU A 49 25.91 39.13 42.22
C GLU A 49 25.01 38.45 41.16
N PRO A 50 24.86 39.03 39.95
CA PRO A 50 23.94 38.52 38.93
C PRO A 50 24.20 37.06 38.52
N GLU A 51 25.46 36.64 38.46
CA GLU A 51 25.90 35.27 38.18
C GLU A 51 25.48 34.23 39.22
N ARG A 52 24.96 34.66 40.38
CA ARG A 52 24.40 33.78 41.40
C ARG A 52 22.89 33.67 41.34
N LYS A 53 22.21 34.46 40.51
CA LYS A 53 20.75 34.46 40.42
C LYS A 53 20.19 33.04 40.26
N GLY A 54 19.26 32.65 41.13
CA GLY A 54 18.64 31.33 41.13
C GLY A 54 19.48 30.20 41.72
N LYS A 55 20.73 30.43 42.15
CA LYS A 55 21.50 29.44 42.89
C LYS A 55 20.85 29.21 44.25
N ILE A 56 20.62 27.94 44.56
CA ILE A 56 20.10 27.52 45.87
C ILE A 56 21.28 27.05 46.70
N ARG A 57 21.40 27.61 47.90
CA ARG A 57 22.34 27.21 48.94
C ARG A 57 21.56 26.52 50.05
N GLN A 58 22.07 25.39 50.49
CA GLN A 58 21.52 24.65 51.62
C GLN A 58 22.67 24.02 52.39
N ARG A 59 22.68 24.21 53.70
CA ARG A 59 23.64 23.51 54.57
C ARG A 59 23.02 22.21 55.05
N ILE A 60 23.74 21.12 54.84
CA ILE A 60 23.35 19.78 55.31
C ILE A 60 24.26 19.45 56.48
N PHE A 61 23.67 19.05 57.61
CA PHE A 61 24.41 18.73 58.83
C PHE A 61 24.49 17.22 59.01
N CYS A 62 25.51 16.77 59.74
CA CYS A 62 25.76 15.36 59.96
C CYS A 62 24.77 14.76 60.97
N ASP A 63 24.22 13.61 60.62
CA ASP A 63 23.26 12.89 61.48
C ASP A 63 23.87 12.39 62.80
N GLN A 64 25.21 12.22 62.86
CA GLN A 64 25.91 11.81 64.08
C GLN A 64 26.53 12.97 64.86
N HIS A 65 26.80 14.08 64.18
CA HIS A 65 27.41 15.27 64.76
C HIS A 65 26.55 16.48 64.37
N LEU A 66 25.47 16.70 65.13
CA LEU A 66 24.37 17.59 64.75
C LEU A 66 24.75 19.07 64.54
N GLU A 67 25.92 19.50 65.03
CA GLU A 67 26.44 20.86 64.82
C GLU A 67 27.47 20.94 63.68
N GLU A 68 27.88 19.81 63.11
CA GLU A 68 28.86 19.73 62.04
C GLU A 68 28.19 19.64 60.67
N GLU A 69 28.65 20.49 59.74
CA GLU A 69 28.22 20.45 58.35
C GLU A 69 28.90 19.30 57.59
N VAL A 70 28.13 18.65 56.71
CA VAL A 70 28.64 17.68 55.74
C VAL A 70 29.47 18.41 54.69
N LYS A 71 30.75 18.06 54.59
CA LYS A 71 31.69 18.70 53.65
C LYS A 71 32.46 17.70 52.80
N LEU A 72 32.41 16.41 53.15
CA LEU A 72 33.20 15.36 52.52
C LEU A 72 32.30 14.22 52.03
N VAL A 73 32.76 13.50 51.01
CA VAL A 73 32.23 12.22 50.57
C VAL A 73 33.27 11.16 50.87
N CYS A 74 32.91 10.12 51.64
CA CYS A 74 33.73 8.92 51.78
C CYS A 74 33.51 8.01 50.57
N LYS A 75 34.56 7.74 49.79
CA LYS A 75 34.49 6.95 48.56
C LYS A 75 34.22 5.47 48.84
N ASP A 76 34.84 4.92 49.89
CA ASP A 76 34.69 3.50 50.24
C ASP A 76 33.29 3.19 50.78
N CYS A 77 32.75 4.08 51.60
CA CYS A 77 31.39 3.93 52.17
C CYS A 77 30.28 4.49 51.27
N LYS A 78 30.64 5.25 50.23
CA LYS A 78 29.70 6.01 49.38
C LYS A 78 28.73 6.88 50.20
N ALA A 79 29.26 7.55 51.22
CA ALA A 79 28.48 8.29 52.21
C ALA A 79 28.93 9.75 52.32
N LEU A 80 27.97 10.62 52.56
CA LEU A 80 28.18 12.03 52.91
C LEU A 80 28.55 12.14 54.39
N ILE A 81 29.70 12.75 54.70
CA ILE A 81 30.24 12.82 56.05
C ILE A 81 30.75 14.23 56.42
N CYS A 82 30.75 14.55 57.71
CA CYS A 82 31.46 15.73 58.24
C CYS A 82 32.93 15.40 58.55
N VAL A 83 33.70 16.42 58.94
CA VAL A 83 35.13 16.28 59.28
C VAL A 83 35.33 15.39 60.52
N LEU A 84 34.47 15.49 61.54
CA LEU A 84 34.55 14.60 62.71
C LEU A 84 34.31 13.13 62.34
N CYS A 85 33.34 12.84 61.48
CA CYS A 85 33.14 11.47 60.97
C CYS A 85 34.38 10.95 60.26
N LYS A 86 35.06 11.80 59.49
CA LYS A 86 36.31 11.46 58.81
C LYS A 86 37.40 11.05 59.81
N THR A 87 37.55 11.77 60.92
CA THR A 87 38.59 11.49 61.92
C THR A 87 38.26 10.30 62.82
N ILE A 88 36.99 10.10 63.20
CA ILE A 88 36.62 9.09 64.21
C ILE A 88 36.34 7.71 63.60
N LYS A 89 35.63 7.67 62.46
CA LYS A 89 35.11 6.41 61.88
C LYS A 89 35.65 6.08 60.50
N HIS A 90 36.09 7.10 59.74
CA HIS A 90 36.52 6.94 58.36
C HIS A 90 37.99 7.34 58.16
N GLU A 91 38.81 7.25 59.19
CA GLU A 91 40.19 7.77 59.20
C GLU A 91 41.00 7.25 58.01
N ASN A 92 40.91 5.94 57.77
CA ASN A 92 41.66 5.24 56.74
C ASN A 92 40.93 5.13 55.38
N HIS A 93 39.72 5.69 55.25
CA HIS A 93 38.97 5.63 54.00
C HIS A 93 39.32 6.79 53.06
N ALA A 94 39.35 6.56 51.75
CA ALA A 94 39.48 7.64 50.78
C ALA A 94 38.27 8.59 50.88
N SER A 95 38.55 9.88 50.92
CA SER A 95 37.52 10.92 50.95
C SER A 95 37.90 12.09 50.08
N GLU A 96 36.90 12.75 49.51
CA GLU A 96 37.07 14.00 48.76
C GLU A 96 36.03 15.03 49.22
N THR A 97 36.18 16.28 48.79
CA THR A 97 35.17 17.30 49.10
C THR A 97 33.89 17.04 48.33
N VAL A 98 32.75 17.44 48.90
CA VAL A 98 31.45 17.36 48.20
C VAL A 98 31.49 18.13 46.88
N SER A 99 32.24 19.24 46.81
CA SER A 99 32.39 20.04 45.59
C SER A 99 33.09 19.25 44.48
N ASP A 100 34.20 18.58 44.79
CA ASP A 100 34.98 17.82 43.81
C ASP A 100 34.20 16.58 43.32
N ALA A 101 33.59 15.84 44.25
CA ALA A 101 32.72 14.71 43.93
C ALA A 101 31.55 15.15 43.03
N ALA A 102 30.90 16.27 43.37
CA ALA A 102 29.79 16.80 42.58
C ALA A 102 30.23 17.25 41.19
N ALA A 103 31.42 17.84 41.04
CA ALA A 103 31.95 18.24 39.74
C ALA A 103 32.14 17.04 38.81
N GLU A 104 32.73 15.95 39.31
CA GLU A 104 32.94 14.73 38.53
C GLU A 104 31.61 14.03 38.19
N VAL A 105 30.68 13.94 39.15
CA VAL A 105 29.35 13.37 38.89
C VAL A 105 28.59 14.21 37.85
N LYS A 106 28.63 15.55 37.95
CA LYS A 106 28.02 16.45 36.96
C LYS A 106 28.59 16.24 35.57
N LYS A 107 29.91 16.12 35.44
CA LYS A 107 30.59 15.84 34.16
C LYS A 107 30.09 14.51 33.57
N ASN A 108 30.02 13.46 34.37
CA ASN A 108 29.56 12.15 33.92
C ASN A 108 28.08 12.15 33.52
N ILE A 109 27.22 12.86 34.26
CA ILE A 109 25.82 13.07 33.90
C ILE A 109 25.73 13.82 32.56
N GLN A 110 26.51 14.89 32.38
CA GLN A 110 26.51 15.67 31.14
C GLN A 110 26.91 14.82 29.92
N ILE A 111 27.95 13.99 30.06
CA ILE A 111 28.38 13.07 29.00
C ILE A 111 27.26 12.09 28.65
N LYS A 112 26.66 11.43 29.65
CA LYS A 112 25.56 10.47 29.44
C LYS A 112 24.31 11.14 28.86
N MET A 113 24.01 12.36 29.28
CA MET A 113 22.91 13.15 28.75
C MET A 113 23.11 13.46 27.26
N ASN A 114 24.32 13.86 26.87
CA ASN A 114 24.65 14.08 25.45
C ASN A 114 24.48 12.79 24.63
N HIS A 115 24.98 11.65 25.12
CA HIS A 115 24.77 10.36 24.46
C HIS A 115 23.29 9.98 24.32
N CYS A 116 22.48 10.27 25.34
CA CYS A 116 21.04 10.00 25.29
C CYS A 116 20.35 10.90 24.27
N SER A 117 20.74 12.17 24.19
CA SER A 117 20.24 13.12 23.19
C SER A 117 20.58 12.67 21.76
N ASP A 118 21.83 12.28 21.52
CA ASP A 118 22.29 11.78 20.22
C ASP A 118 21.56 10.49 19.81
N LYS A 119 21.28 9.61 20.78
CA LYS A 119 20.50 8.39 20.53
C LYS A 119 19.05 8.73 20.21
N SER A 120 18.44 9.67 20.94
CA SER A 120 17.07 10.13 20.67
C SER A 120 16.94 10.68 19.26
N ARG A 121 17.89 11.52 18.82
CA ARG A 121 17.90 12.06 17.44
C ARG A 121 17.96 10.94 16.41
N ARG A 122 18.88 9.97 16.57
CA ARG A 122 19.01 8.84 15.66
C ARG A 122 17.76 7.98 15.57
N ILE A 123 17.03 7.81 16.68
CA ILE A 123 15.75 7.09 16.68
C ILE A 123 14.72 7.86 15.86
N THR A 124 14.60 9.18 16.08
CA THR A 124 13.70 10.03 15.30
C THR A 124 14.02 10.01 13.80
N ASP A 125 15.30 10.08 13.44
CA ASP A 125 15.73 9.99 12.03
C ASP A 125 15.34 8.62 11.43
N SER A 126 15.58 7.52 12.16
CA SER A 126 15.21 6.16 11.73
C SER A 126 13.70 5.94 11.63
N GLU A 127 12.92 6.58 12.49
CA GLU A 127 11.45 6.53 12.46
C GLU A 127 10.91 7.21 11.19
N GLN A 128 11.44 8.39 10.84
CA GLN A 128 11.11 9.07 9.59
C GLN A 128 11.49 8.25 8.35
N GLU A 129 12.63 7.57 8.37
CA GLU A 129 13.04 6.66 7.30
C GLU A 129 12.07 5.47 7.16
N ALA A 130 11.61 4.90 8.27
CA ALA A 130 10.65 3.80 8.29
C ALA A 130 9.28 4.23 7.72
N GLU A 131 8.77 5.40 8.13
CA GLU A 131 7.52 5.95 7.58
C GLU A 131 7.63 6.22 6.07
N ALA A 132 8.77 6.75 5.62
CA ALA A 132 9.02 6.98 4.20
C ALA A 132 9.08 5.67 3.40
N LEU A 133 9.65 4.61 3.99
CA LEU A 133 9.69 3.29 3.39
C LEU A 133 8.28 2.66 3.30
N GLU A 134 7.48 2.77 4.36
CA GLU A 134 6.10 2.29 4.37
C GLU A 134 5.25 2.95 3.27
N LYS A 135 5.42 4.26 3.08
CA LYS A 135 4.77 4.96 1.97
C LYS A 135 5.20 4.41 0.61
N LYS A 136 6.50 4.16 0.40
CA LYS A 136 7.01 3.57 -0.86
C LYS A 136 6.46 2.17 -1.11
N ILE A 137 6.34 1.34 -0.06
CA ILE A 137 5.75 0.00 -0.14
C ILE A 137 4.29 0.11 -0.60
N ASN A 138 3.49 0.96 0.04
CA ASN A 138 2.09 1.17 -0.31
C ASN A 138 1.91 1.71 -1.75
N ASP A 139 2.78 2.62 -2.18
CA ASP A 139 2.75 3.16 -3.54
C ASP A 139 3.16 2.10 -4.58
N ALA A 140 4.13 1.25 -4.26
CA ALA A 140 4.55 0.13 -5.10
C ALA A 140 3.42 -0.91 -5.24
N GLU A 141 2.81 -1.32 -4.14
CA GLU A 141 1.67 -2.25 -4.13
C GLU A 141 0.53 -1.74 -5.02
N LYS A 142 0.11 -0.49 -4.83
CA LYS A 142 -0.95 0.13 -5.66
C LYS A 142 -0.59 0.15 -7.15
N LYS A 143 0.68 0.41 -7.48
CA LYS A 143 1.15 0.45 -8.85
C LYS A 143 1.11 -0.94 -9.50
N GLU A 144 1.55 -1.97 -8.79
CA GLU A 144 1.52 -3.36 -9.26
C GLU A 144 0.07 -3.86 -9.44
N ILE A 145 -0.82 -3.58 -8.48
CA ILE A 145 -2.25 -3.92 -8.61
C ILE A 145 -2.86 -3.24 -9.85
N LYS A 146 -2.58 -1.94 -10.05
CA LYS A 146 -3.08 -1.23 -11.22
C LYS A 146 -2.53 -1.80 -12.53
N ALA A 147 -1.25 -2.17 -12.57
CA ALA A 147 -0.66 -2.80 -13.76
C ALA A 147 -1.34 -4.12 -14.10
N LEU A 148 -1.67 -4.95 -13.09
CA LEU A 148 -2.44 -6.18 -13.27
C LEU A 148 -3.86 -5.92 -13.79
N GLU A 149 -4.55 -4.90 -13.25
CA GLU A 149 -5.87 -4.50 -13.73
C GLU A 149 -5.85 -4.01 -15.19
N ASP A 150 -4.84 -3.21 -15.55
CA ASP A 150 -4.65 -2.71 -16.91
C ASP A 150 -4.35 -3.87 -17.88
N GLN A 151 -3.51 -4.83 -17.49
CA GLN A 151 -3.26 -6.05 -18.27
C GLN A 151 -4.53 -6.89 -18.45
N ARG A 152 -5.33 -7.07 -17.39
CA ARG A 152 -6.62 -7.76 -17.47
C ARG A 152 -7.54 -7.09 -18.48
N LEU A 153 -7.64 -5.76 -18.46
CA LEU A 153 -8.48 -5.02 -19.41
C LEU A 153 -7.99 -5.15 -20.86
N GLN A 154 -6.67 -5.18 -21.08
CA GLN A 154 -6.10 -5.44 -22.41
C GLN A 154 -6.45 -6.85 -22.92
N LEU A 155 -6.35 -7.86 -22.06
CA LEU A 155 -6.71 -9.23 -22.42
C LEU A 155 -8.19 -9.38 -22.75
N ILE A 156 -9.08 -8.75 -21.97
CA ILE A 156 -10.52 -8.74 -22.26
C ILE A 156 -10.78 -8.13 -23.65
N LYS A 157 -10.15 -7.00 -23.98
CA LYS A 157 -10.29 -6.37 -25.31
C LYS A 157 -9.85 -7.30 -26.44
N LEU A 158 -8.70 -7.97 -26.29
CA LEU A 158 -8.21 -8.92 -27.29
C LEU A 158 -9.18 -10.10 -27.48
N ILE A 159 -9.73 -10.63 -26.39
CA ILE A 159 -10.74 -11.70 -26.44
C ILE A 159 -12.00 -11.21 -27.17
N ASP A 160 -12.49 -10.02 -26.83
CA ASP A 160 -13.69 -9.45 -27.46
C ASP A 160 -13.49 -9.21 -28.96
N GLU A 161 -12.32 -8.72 -29.37
CA GLU A 161 -11.95 -8.54 -30.78
C GLU A 161 -11.90 -9.88 -31.54
N GLU A 162 -11.31 -10.93 -30.97
CA GLU A 162 -11.29 -12.25 -31.59
C GLU A 162 -12.68 -12.89 -31.67
N VAL A 163 -13.50 -12.74 -30.63
CA VAL A 163 -14.90 -13.18 -30.64
C VAL A 163 -15.69 -12.46 -31.74
N ALA A 164 -15.47 -11.15 -31.93
CA ALA A 164 -16.11 -10.40 -33.00
C ALA A 164 -15.72 -10.91 -34.39
N LYS A 165 -14.43 -11.16 -34.63
CA LYS A 165 -13.93 -11.75 -35.89
C LYS A 165 -14.53 -13.14 -36.15
N MET A 166 -14.59 -13.99 -35.12
CA MET A 166 -15.19 -15.33 -35.26
C MET A 166 -16.69 -15.26 -35.56
N LYS A 167 -17.43 -14.36 -34.90
CA LYS A 167 -18.84 -14.12 -35.21
C LYS A 167 -19.03 -13.69 -36.66
N GLU A 168 -18.20 -12.79 -37.18
CA GLU A 168 -18.27 -12.35 -38.58
C GLU A 168 -18.02 -13.51 -39.55
N LYS A 169 -16.98 -14.33 -39.31
CA LYS A 169 -16.70 -15.53 -40.12
C LYS A 169 -17.91 -16.47 -40.18
N ILE A 170 -18.46 -16.81 -39.02
CA ILE A 170 -19.67 -17.65 -38.92
C ILE A 170 -20.82 -17.02 -39.71
N GLN A 171 -21.08 -15.72 -39.51
CA GLN A 171 -22.17 -15.04 -40.22
C GLN A 171 -22.00 -15.08 -41.75
N ASN A 172 -20.77 -14.93 -42.25
CA ASN A 172 -20.45 -15.02 -43.66
C ASN A 172 -20.66 -16.43 -44.21
N VAL A 173 -20.17 -17.47 -43.54
CA VAL A 173 -20.39 -18.87 -43.95
C VAL A 173 -21.89 -19.20 -44.03
N TYR A 174 -22.67 -18.83 -43.02
CA TYR A 174 -24.11 -19.06 -43.03
C TYR A 174 -24.85 -18.17 -44.06
N LYS A 175 -24.33 -16.99 -44.38
CA LYS A 175 -24.87 -16.15 -45.47
C LYS A 175 -24.68 -16.85 -46.82
N ASP A 176 -23.49 -17.36 -47.10
CA ASP A 176 -23.19 -18.08 -48.34
C ASP A 176 -24.04 -19.35 -48.46
N LEU A 177 -24.18 -20.09 -47.36
CA LEU A 177 -25.02 -21.29 -47.29
C LEU A 177 -26.49 -20.99 -47.63
N ARG A 178 -27.02 -19.88 -47.09
CA ARG A 178 -28.38 -19.41 -47.40
C ARG A 178 -28.52 -19.04 -48.86
N GLN A 179 -27.53 -18.37 -49.45
CA GLN A 179 -27.53 -18.01 -50.88
C GLN A 179 -27.50 -19.26 -51.77
N GLN A 180 -26.63 -20.23 -51.48
CA GLN A 180 -26.55 -21.49 -52.21
C GLN A 180 -27.86 -22.28 -52.14
N ASN A 181 -28.47 -22.35 -50.95
CA ASN A 181 -29.76 -23.02 -50.76
C ASN A 181 -30.89 -22.29 -51.52
N ALA A 182 -30.93 -20.96 -51.49
CA ALA A 182 -31.90 -20.17 -52.26
C ALA A 182 -31.75 -20.40 -53.77
N ALA A 183 -30.52 -20.43 -54.29
CA ALA A 183 -30.24 -20.73 -55.69
C ALA A 183 -30.64 -22.16 -56.09
N LEU A 184 -30.44 -23.13 -55.18
CA LEU A 184 -30.90 -24.50 -55.41
C LEU A 184 -32.43 -24.59 -55.46
N LYS A 185 -33.14 -23.92 -54.54
CA LYS A 185 -34.61 -23.86 -54.54
C LYS A 185 -35.18 -23.23 -55.82
N ARG A 186 -34.53 -22.19 -56.35
CA ARG A 186 -34.94 -21.56 -57.62
C ARG A 186 -34.82 -22.54 -58.78
N ARG A 187 -33.65 -23.18 -58.93
CA ARG A 187 -33.44 -24.21 -59.96
C ARG A 187 -34.46 -25.34 -59.85
N MET A 188 -34.73 -25.84 -58.64
CA MET A 188 -35.76 -26.87 -58.44
C MET A 188 -37.16 -26.43 -58.91
N LYS A 189 -37.54 -25.15 -58.71
CA LYS A 189 -38.83 -24.63 -59.17
C LYS A 189 -38.89 -24.49 -60.69
N GLU A 190 -37.84 -23.93 -61.31
CA GLU A 190 -37.75 -23.79 -62.78
C GLU A 190 -37.88 -25.16 -63.47
N GLU A 191 -37.21 -26.16 -62.90
CA GLU A 191 -37.24 -27.54 -63.36
C GLU A 191 -38.61 -28.20 -63.19
N GLN A 192 -39.24 -27.98 -62.04
CA GLN A 192 -40.62 -28.42 -61.80
C GLN A 192 -41.61 -27.78 -62.80
N GLU A 193 -41.49 -26.49 -63.07
CA GLU A 193 -42.33 -25.75 -64.02
C GLU A 193 -42.13 -26.25 -65.45
N ARG A 194 -40.88 -26.52 -65.85
CA ARG A 194 -40.56 -27.08 -67.16
C ARG A 194 -41.18 -28.48 -67.35
N CYS A 195 -41.00 -29.37 -66.38
CA CYS A 195 -41.62 -30.70 -66.38
C CYS A 195 -43.16 -30.62 -66.40
N SER A 196 -43.75 -29.71 -65.62
CA SER A 196 -45.20 -29.49 -65.60
C SER A 196 -45.72 -29.02 -66.96
N THR A 197 -45.03 -28.06 -67.58
CA THR A 197 -45.39 -27.50 -68.89
C THR A 197 -45.29 -28.56 -70.00
N ALA A 198 -44.18 -29.31 -70.05
CA ALA A 198 -44.00 -30.39 -71.02
C ALA A 198 -45.10 -31.46 -70.89
N ASN A 199 -45.42 -31.87 -69.65
CA ASN A 199 -46.51 -32.81 -69.39
C ASN A 199 -47.89 -32.27 -69.79
N ASN A 200 -48.18 -30.99 -69.51
CA ASN A 200 -49.46 -30.39 -69.88
C ASN A 200 -49.62 -30.29 -71.40
N ASN A 201 -48.56 -29.93 -72.13
CA ASN A 201 -48.57 -29.90 -73.59
C ASN A 201 -48.83 -31.31 -74.17
N ALA A 202 -48.15 -32.33 -73.64
CA ALA A 202 -48.36 -33.72 -74.04
C ALA A 202 -49.79 -34.19 -73.78
N ARG A 203 -50.34 -33.92 -72.59
CA ARG A 203 -51.72 -34.26 -72.24
C ARG A 203 -52.74 -33.62 -73.18
N GLN A 204 -52.57 -32.35 -73.57
CA GLN A 204 -53.51 -31.69 -74.47
C GLN A 204 -53.60 -32.40 -75.83
N ILE A 205 -52.46 -32.84 -76.39
CA ILE A 205 -52.46 -33.56 -77.67
C ILE A 205 -53.01 -34.98 -77.50
N ILE A 206 -52.67 -35.68 -76.41
CA ILE A 206 -53.18 -37.03 -76.15
C ILE A 206 -54.70 -37.03 -75.95
N ASP A 207 -55.23 -36.08 -75.17
CA ASP A 207 -56.64 -36.08 -74.77
C ASP A 207 -57.57 -35.45 -75.82
N ARG A 208 -57.07 -34.49 -76.62
CA ARG A 208 -57.90 -33.64 -77.50
C ARG A 208 -57.35 -33.46 -78.92
N GLY A 209 -56.16 -33.96 -79.21
CA GLY A 209 -55.52 -33.82 -80.52
C GLY A 209 -56.15 -34.74 -81.56
N THR A 210 -56.05 -34.35 -82.84
CA THR A 210 -56.37 -35.26 -83.95
C THR A 210 -55.18 -36.16 -84.26
N ASP A 211 -55.41 -37.29 -84.95
CA ASP A 211 -54.32 -38.19 -85.38
C ASP A 211 -53.23 -37.44 -86.18
N ILE A 212 -53.62 -36.41 -86.95
CA ILE A 212 -52.68 -35.56 -87.70
C ILE A 212 -51.82 -34.71 -86.76
N ASP A 213 -52.39 -34.15 -85.67
CA ASP A 213 -51.64 -33.41 -84.65
C ASP A 213 -50.64 -34.31 -83.93
N VAL A 214 -51.04 -35.55 -83.61
CA VAL A 214 -50.18 -36.55 -82.98
C VAL A 214 -48.98 -36.88 -83.87
N ILE A 215 -49.21 -37.16 -85.16
CA ILE A 215 -48.13 -37.50 -86.09
C ILE A 215 -47.20 -36.30 -86.35
N LYS A 216 -47.74 -35.08 -86.46
CA LYS A 216 -46.94 -33.90 -86.78
C LYS A 216 -46.19 -33.29 -85.59
N LYS A 217 -46.81 -33.27 -84.41
CA LYS A 217 -46.26 -32.61 -83.20
C LYS A 217 -45.75 -33.60 -82.15
N GLY A 218 -46.14 -34.86 -82.24
CA GLY A 218 -45.76 -35.92 -81.30
C GLY A 218 -44.24 -36.11 -81.17
N PRO A 219 -43.47 -36.21 -82.27
CA PRO A 219 -42.02 -36.37 -82.18
C PRO A 219 -41.32 -35.22 -81.45
N ASP A 220 -41.73 -33.98 -81.69
CA ASP A 220 -41.18 -32.80 -81.00
C ASP A 220 -41.53 -32.80 -79.50
N LEU A 221 -42.74 -33.24 -79.14
CA LEU A 221 -43.15 -33.38 -77.74
C LEU A 221 -42.45 -34.54 -77.04
N GLU A 222 -42.22 -35.65 -77.72
CA GLU A 222 -41.45 -36.79 -77.21
C GLU A 222 -40.01 -36.35 -76.90
N GLN A 223 -39.38 -35.59 -77.81
CA GLN A 223 -38.05 -35.03 -77.59
C GLN A 223 -38.03 -34.01 -76.42
N LEU A 224 -39.07 -33.17 -76.30
CA LEU A 224 -39.19 -32.21 -75.19
C LEU A 224 -39.33 -32.92 -73.84
N LEU A 225 -40.17 -33.96 -73.76
CA LEU A 225 -40.35 -34.78 -72.56
C LEU A 225 -39.05 -35.50 -72.18
N TYR A 226 -38.37 -36.10 -73.16
CA TYR A 226 -37.08 -36.76 -72.94
C TYR A 226 -36.03 -35.80 -72.39
N THR A 227 -35.95 -34.59 -72.94
CA THR A 227 -35.03 -33.54 -72.47
C THR A 227 -35.34 -33.13 -71.03
N ALA A 228 -36.62 -32.92 -70.70
CA ALA A 228 -37.05 -32.58 -69.34
C ALA A 228 -36.80 -33.73 -68.33
N MET A 229 -36.79 -34.99 -68.76
CA MET A 229 -36.55 -36.16 -67.89
C MET A 229 -35.07 -36.36 -67.55
N ILE A 230 -34.15 -36.00 -68.45
CA ILE A 230 -32.71 -36.27 -68.28
C ILE A 230 -31.99 -35.21 -67.45
N GLU A 231 -32.47 -33.96 -67.48
CA GLU A 231 -31.84 -32.91 -66.71
C GLU A 231 -32.02 -33.13 -65.20
N THR A 232 -30.92 -33.48 -64.53
CA THR A 232 -30.93 -33.81 -63.11
C THR A 232 -30.71 -32.55 -62.26
N VAL A 233 -31.61 -32.29 -61.31
CA VAL A 233 -31.36 -31.30 -60.25
C VAL A 233 -30.51 -31.93 -59.15
N LYS A 234 -29.41 -31.27 -58.77
CA LYS A 234 -28.59 -31.70 -57.62
C LYS A 234 -29.47 -31.82 -56.36
N LYS A 235 -29.25 -32.88 -55.56
CA LYS A 235 -30.01 -33.13 -54.32
C LYS A 235 -29.87 -31.96 -53.32
N PRO A 236 -30.90 -31.71 -52.49
CA PRO A 236 -30.82 -30.70 -51.45
C PRO A 236 -29.75 -31.05 -50.42
N MET A 237 -29.12 -30.00 -49.89
CA MET A 237 -28.17 -30.12 -48.80
C MET A 237 -28.88 -30.69 -47.56
N THR A 238 -28.28 -31.68 -46.92
CA THR A 238 -28.89 -32.43 -45.82
C THR A 238 -28.58 -31.80 -44.46
N ARG A 239 -29.33 -32.18 -43.42
CA ARG A 239 -29.07 -31.78 -42.03
C ARG A 239 -27.65 -32.16 -41.57
N MET A 240 -27.14 -33.28 -42.06
CA MET A 240 -25.81 -33.81 -41.74
C MET A 240 -24.67 -32.91 -42.27
N ASP A 241 -24.90 -32.21 -43.38
CA ASP A 241 -23.93 -31.26 -43.96
C ASP A 241 -23.80 -30.01 -43.08
N ILE A 242 -24.90 -29.52 -42.51
CA ILE A 242 -24.91 -28.34 -41.62
C ILE A 242 -24.12 -28.62 -40.34
N ASP A 243 -24.31 -29.81 -39.76
CA ASP A 243 -23.63 -30.21 -38.53
C ASP A 243 -22.11 -30.36 -38.76
N LEU A 244 -21.67 -30.87 -39.92
CA LEU A 244 -20.26 -31.02 -40.29
C LEU A 244 -19.54 -29.65 -40.43
N PHE A 245 -20.23 -28.64 -41.00
CA PHE A 245 -19.72 -27.27 -41.06
C PHE A 245 -19.66 -26.61 -39.68
N SER A 246 -20.64 -26.87 -38.80
CA SER A 246 -20.69 -26.30 -37.46
C SER A 246 -19.55 -26.78 -36.54
N GLN A 247 -19.04 -28.00 -36.76
CA GLN A 247 -17.96 -28.58 -35.96
C GLN A 247 -16.56 -28.18 -36.45
N ALA A 248 -16.42 -27.64 -37.66
CA ALA A 248 -15.12 -27.28 -38.24
C ALA A 248 -14.57 -25.94 -37.71
N GLU A 249 -15.42 -25.01 -37.26
CA GLU A 249 -15.03 -23.63 -36.90
C GLU A 249 -14.97 -23.37 -35.39
N ILE A 250 -15.61 -24.19 -34.54
CA ILE A 250 -15.53 -24.05 -33.08
C ILE A 250 -14.38 -24.90 -32.53
N LYS A 251 -13.15 -24.59 -32.93
CA LYS A 251 -11.99 -25.09 -32.20
C LYS A 251 -11.58 -24.04 -31.18
N ALA A 252 -12.04 -24.22 -29.94
CA ALA A 252 -11.46 -23.61 -28.75
C ALA A 252 -9.91 -23.73 -28.70
N ARG A 253 -9.35 -24.64 -29.50
CA ARG A 253 -7.92 -24.79 -29.80
C ARG A 253 -7.23 -23.54 -30.34
N GLU A 254 -7.94 -22.62 -31.00
CA GLU A 254 -7.35 -21.35 -31.49
C GLU A 254 -7.20 -20.28 -30.39
N LEU A 255 -7.87 -20.47 -29.24
CA LEU A 255 -7.70 -19.61 -28.05
C LEU A 255 -6.61 -20.11 -27.09
N ILE A 256 -6.12 -21.35 -27.28
CA ILE A 256 -5.06 -21.97 -26.45
C ILE A 256 -3.73 -21.19 -26.48
N PRO A 257 -3.26 -20.64 -27.63
CA PRO A 257 -2.04 -19.82 -27.65
C PRO A 257 -2.12 -18.59 -26.74
N PHE A 258 -3.31 -17.99 -26.59
CA PHE A 258 -3.52 -16.84 -25.70
C PHE A 258 -3.43 -17.23 -24.22
N ILE A 259 -3.89 -18.44 -23.86
CA ILE A 259 -3.71 -19.00 -22.50
C ILE A 259 -2.21 -19.30 -22.24
N GLY A 260 -1.47 -19.75 -23.26
CA GLY A 260 -0.02 -19.95 -23.19
C GLY A 260 0.76 -18.65 -22.94
N MET A 261 0.44 -17.57 -23.66
CA MET A 261 1.06 -16.25 -23.45
C MET A 261 0.82 -15.68 -22.03
N MET A 262 -0.32 -16.02 -21.40
CA MET A 262 -0.57 -15.64 -20.00
C MET A 262 0.28 -16.42 -18.99
N ARG A 263 0.68 -17.67 -19.32
CA ARG A 263 1.49 -18.51 -18.43
C ARG A 263 2.96 -18.06 -18.41
N ASP A 264 3.50 -17.70 -19.56
CA ASP A 264 4.91 -17.26 -19.69
C ASP A 264 5.15 -15.88 -19.06
N SER A 265 4.13 -15.02 -19.01
CA SER A 265 4.20 -13.69 -18.36
C SER A 265 4.10 -13.76 -16.82
N THR A 266 3.42 -14.77 -16.28
CA THR A 266 3.38 -15.05 -14.83
C THR A 266 4.65 -15.70 -14.29
N GLU A 267 5.36 -16.52 -15.07
CA GLU A 267 6.60 -17.17 -14.60
C GLU A 267 7.80 -16.20 -14.53
N MET A 268 7.83 -15.16 -15.37
CA MET A 268 8.89 -14.12 -15.31
C MET A 268 8.76 -13.15 -14.12
N SER A 269 7.56 -12.97 -13.56
CA SER A 269 7.29 -11.96 -12.52
C SER A 269 7.41 -12.51 -11.10
N VAL A 270 7.11 -13.80 -10.87
CA VAL A 270 7.20 -14.43 -9.54
C VAL A 270 8.66 -14.76 -9.15
N VAL A 271 9.54 -15.03 -10.11
CA VAL A 271 10.96 -15.36 -9.85
C VAL A 271 11.80 -14.12 -9.49
N SER A 272 11.28 -12.91 -9.71
CA SER A 272 12.01 -11.66 -9.39
C SER A 272 11.75 -11.12 -7.98
N ILE A 273 10.92 -11.82 -7.17
CA ILE A 273 10.45 -11.36 -5.84
C ILE A 273 10.93 -12.29 -4.70
N ILE A 274 11.65 -13.38 -4.99
CA ILE A 274 12.29 -14.26 -3.98
C ILE A 274 13.80 -14.18 -4.13
#